data_AF-A0AAD3DME0-F1
#
_entry.id   AF-A0AAD3DME0-F1
#
_cell.length_a   1.000
_cell.length_b   1.000
_cell.length_c   1.000
_cell.angle_alpha   90.00
_cell.angle_beta   90.00
_cell.angle_gamma   90.00
#
_symmetry.space_group_name_H-M   'P 1'
#
loop_
_entity.id
_entity.type
_entity.pdbx_description
1 polymer ?
#
loop_
_entity_poly.entity_id
_entity_poly.type
_entity_poly.pdbx_seq_one_letter_code
_entity_poly.pdbx_strand_id
1 'polypeptide(L)'
;ALTMLGMGLTMRLSDFGAVFRAMPGLLLLGMVLQYSVMPGLGWLISRHAGLSAPLAVGIAVLSACPGGTASNIVAFLARGEMALSILMTASSTLAAVVATPAITAALAGTLVPVDARGLLLSTLQVVLLP
;
A
#
# COMPACT_ATOMS: atom_id res chain seq x y z
N ALA A 1 10.07 14.15 3.00
CA ALA A 1 10.92 13.73 1.87
C ALA A 1 12.37 13.57 2.28
N LEU A 2 13.09 14.64 2.68
CA LEU A 2 14.51 14.59 3.06
C LEU A 2 14.83 13.62 4.23
N THR A 3 13.99 13.57 5.26
CA THR A 3 14.17 12.63 6.40
C THR A 3 14.00 11.17 6.00
N MET A 4 13.09 10.89 5.07
CA MET A 4 12.84 9.54 4.53
C MET A 4 13.90 9.10 3.53
N LEU A 5 14.38 10.02 2.70
CA LEU A 5 15.52 9.80 1.81
C LEU A 5 16.80 9.54 2.64
N GLY A 6 17.03 10.32 3.70
CA GLY A 6 18.13 10.08 4.64
C GLY A 6 18.05 8.72 5.33
N MET A 7 16.85 8.28 5.72
CA MET A 7 16.61 6.94 6.30
C MET A 7 16.81 5.81 5.27
N GLY A 8 16.45 6.03 4.00
CA GLY A 8 16.64 5.07 2.91
C GLY A 8 18.11 4.96 2.47
N LEU A 9 18.85 6.07 2.44
CA LEU A 9 20.27 6.12 2.10
C LEU A 9 21.18 5.49 3.17
N THR A 10 20.71 5.36 4.41
CA THR A 10 21.45 4.68 5.50
C THR A 10 21.21 3.18 5.56
N MET A 11 20.18 2.65 4.89
CA MET A 11 19.91 1.22 4.83
C MET A 11 20.64 0.56 3.66
N ARG A 12 21.36 -0.53 3.92
CA ARG A 12 22.00 -1.31 2.86
C ARG A 12 21.01 -2.34 2.32
N LEU A 13 21.09 -2.66 1.02
CA LEU A 13 20.33 -3.76 0.40
C LEU A 13 20.48 -5.10 1.13
N SER A 14 21.62 -5.31 1.81
CA SER A 14 21.86 -6.47 2.69
C SER A 14 20.93 -6.54 3.89
N ASP A 15 20.49 -5.39 4.42
CA ASP A 15 19.67 -5.29 5.63
C ASP A 15 18.23 -5.70 5.32
N PHE A 16 17.73 -5.39 4.11
CA PHE A 16 16.45 -5.89 3.60
C PHE A 16 16.42 -7.41 3.55
N GLY A 17 17.48 -8.03 3.03
CA GLY A 17 17.59 -9.49 2.94
C GLY A 17 17.74 -10.17 4.30
N ALA A 18 18.30 -9.49 5.30
CA ALA A 18 18.41 -10.01 6.67
C ALA A 18 17.05 -9.94 7.39
N VAL A 19 16.34 -8.81 7.29
CA VAL A 19 15.01 -8.62 7.88
C VAL A 19 13.97 -9.54 7.24
N PHE A 20 14.02 -9.71 5.92
CA PHE A 20 13.16 -10.65 5.21
C PHE A 20 13.33 -12.09 5.72
N ARG A 21 14.57 -12.50 6.04
CA ARG A 21 14.87 -13.82 6.61
C ARG A 21 14.51 -13.94 8.09
N ALA A 22 14.67 -12.86 8.85
CA ALA A 22 14.42 -12.85 10.29
C ALA A 22 12.92 -12.76 10.64
N MET A 23 12.13 -12.02 9.86
CA MET A 23 10.73 -11.72 10.17
C MET A 23 9.76 -11.88 8.96
N PRO A 24 9.82 -12.99 8.20
CA PRO A 24 8.96 -13.18 7.03
C PRO A 24 7.47 -13.23 7.39
N GLY A 25 7.14 -13.80 8.57
CA GLY A 25 5.77 -13.92 9.04
C GLY A 25 5.11 -12.56 9.32
N LEU A 26 5.84 -11.62 9.90
CA LEU A 26 5.32 -10.26 10.18
C LEU A 26 5.14 -9.45 8.91
N LEU A 27 6.07 -9.58 7.96
CA LEU A 27 5.96 -8.95 6.64
C LEU A 27 4.73 -9.47 5.89
N LEU A 28 4.56 -10.79 5.82
CA LEU A 28 3.40 -11.41 5.15
C LEU A 28 2.08 -11.03 5.83
N LEU A 29 2.03 -11.09 7.16
CA LEU A 29 0.85 -10.67 7.92
C LEU A 29 0.50 -9.21 7.63
N GLY A 30 1.50 -8.32 7.65
CA GLY A 30 1.33 -6.91 7.32
C GLY A 30 0.79 -6.69 5.91
N MET A 31 1.31 -7.42 4.92
CA MET A 31 0.85 -7.35 3.52
C MET A 31 -0.59 -7.86 3.37
N VAL A 32 -0.92 -8.99 4.02
CA VAL A 32 -2.29 -9.53 4.01
C VAL A 32 -3.24 -8.52 4.63
N LEU A 33 -2.93 -7.96 5.80
CA LEU A 33 -3.78 -6.96 6.45
C LEU A 33 -3.92 -5.69 5.59
N GLN A 34 -2.83 -5.22 4.98
CA GLN A 34 -2.83 -4.03 4.11
C GLN A 34 -3.77 -4.18 2.90
N TYR A 35 -3.81 -5.36 2.28
CA TYR A 35 -4.59 -5.60 1.06
C TYR A 35 -5.91 -6.33 1.27
N SER A 36 -6.24 -6.72 2.50
CA SER A 36 -7.54 -7.32 2.82
C SER A 36 -8.37 -6.43 3.74
N VAL A 37 -7.81 -6.05 4.89
CA VAL A 37 -8.54 -5.30 5.92
C VAL A 37 -8.79 -3.88 5.48
N MET A 38 -7.78 -3.17 4.95
CA MET A 38 -7.97 -1.79 4.51
C MET A 38 -9.03 -1.67 3.40
N PRO A 39 -8.98 -2.47 2.31
CA PRO A 39 -10.03 -2.46 1.29
C PRO A 39 -11.40 -2.89 1.82
N GLY A 40 -11.44 -3.91 2.68
CA GLY A 40 -12.69 -4.37 3.30
C GLY A 40 -13.36 -3.29 4.13
N LEU A 41 -12.58 -2.53 4.91
CA LEU A 41 -13.08 -1.39 5.68
C LEU A 41 -13.52 -0.24 4.77
N GLY A 42 -12.76 0.08 3.72
CA GLY A 42 -13.14 1.10 2.74
C GLY A 42 -14.50 0.81 2.07
N TRP A 43 -14.72 -0.45 1.68
CA TRP A 43 -16.00 -0.90 1.15
C TRP A 43 -17.12 -0.82 2.19
N LEU A 44 -16.87 -1.28 3.42
CA LEU A 44 -17.85 -1.26 4.51
C LEU A 44 -18.31 0.17 4.82
N ILE A 45 -17.37 1.12 4.93
CA ILE A 45 -17.63 2.53 5.16
C ILE A 45 -18.44 3.11 3.99
N SER A 46 -18.03 2.84 2.75
CA SER A 46 -18.71 3.35 1.56
C SER A 46 -20.17 2.93 1.52
N ARG A 47 -20.47 1.68 1.90
CA ARG A 47 -21.82 1.14 1.94
C ARG A 47 -22.66 1.70 3.09
N HIS A 48 -22.10 1.80 4.29
CA HIS A 48 -22.85 2.28 5.47
C HIS A 48 -23.08 3.79 5.46
N ALA A 49 -22.13 4.55 4.93
CA ALA A 49 -22.25 6.00 4.81
C ALA A 49 -23.10 6.45 3.60
N GLY A 50 -23.56 5.52 2.75
CA GLY A 50 -24.39 5.82 1.59
C GLY A 50 -23.69 6.74 0.58
N LEU A 51 -22.37 6.56 0.39
CA LEU A 51 -21.59 7.44 -0.46
C LEU A 51 -22.05 7.39 -1.93
N SER A 52 -21.99 8.54 -2.61
CA SER A 52 -22.23 8.58 -4.05
C SER A 52 -21.20 7.74 -4.81
N ALA A 53 -21.58 7.24 -5.99
CA ALA A 53 -20.72 6.35 -6.78
C ALA A 53 -19.28 6.90 -6.98
N PRO A 54 -19.06 8.19 -7.32
CA PRO A 54 -17.70 8.72 -7.45
C PRO A 54 -16.87 8.68 -6.16
N LEU A 55 -17.51 8.95 -5.00
CA LEU A 55 -16.87 8.89 -3.69
C LEU A 55 -16.52 7.45 -3.30
N ALA A 56 -17.42 6.50 -3.57
CA ALA A 56 -17.17 5.07 -3.31
C ALA A 56 -16.00 4.54 -4.16
N VAL A 57 -15.89 4.95 -5.43
CA VAL A 57 -14.72 4.62 -6.28
C VAL A 57 -13.45 5.24 -5.72
N GLY A 58 -13.50 6.50 -5.29
CA GLY A 58 -12.36 7.16 -4.64
C GLY A 58 -11.87 6.43 -3.39
N ILE A 59 -12.80 5.99 -2.53
CA ILE A 59 -12.47 5.19 -1.33
C ILE A 59 -11.91 3.82 -1.73
N ALA A 60 -12.46 3.16 -2.74
CA ALA A 60 -11.96 1.87 -3.22
C ALA A 60 -10.49 1.99 -3.66
N VAL A 61 -10.17 3.00 -4.49
CA VAL A 61 -8.79 3.28 -4.93
C VAL A 61 -7.90 3.59 -3.73
N LEU A 62 -8.31 4.51 -2.86
CA LEU A 62 -7.54 4.91 -1.67
C LEU A 62 -7.23 3.72 -0.77
N SER A 63 -8.21 2.86 -0.53
CA SER A 63 -8.08 1.70 0.35
C SER A 63 -7.20 0.58 -0.23
N ALA A 64 -7.04 0.56 -1.56
CA ALA A 64 -6.19 -0.39 -2.26
C ALA A 64 -4.74 0.09 -2.42
N CYS A 65 -4.44 1.35 -2.09
CA CYS A 65 -3.10 1.91 -2.18
C CYS A 65 -2.12 1.26 -1.18
N PRO A 66 -0.80 1.24 -1.51
CA PRO A 66 0.22 0.73 -0.61
C PRO A 66 0.42 1.64 0.61
N GLY A 67 1.18 1.12 1.58
CA GLY A 67 1.62 1.91 2.73
C GLY A 67 2.46 3.12 2.30
N GLY A 68 2.26 4.27 2.95
CA GLY A 68 2.98 5.50 2.66
C GLY A 68 4.19 5.72 3.58
N THR A 69 5.16 6.52 3.13
CA THR A 69 6.40 6.82 3.90
C THR A 69 6.18 7.50 5.26
N ALA A 70 4.98 8.04 5.51
CA ALA A 70 4.59 8.56 6.82
C ALA A 70 4.57 7.47 7.91
N SER A 71 4.28 6.21 7.54
CA SER A 71 4.29 5.07 8.48
C SER A 71 5.65 4.88 9.14
N ASN A 72 6.74 5.17 8.42
CA ASN A 72 8.10 5.03 8.92
C ASN A 72 8.43 6.07 10.02
N ILE A 73 7.90 7.30 9.93
CA ILE A 73 8.00 8.29 11.03
C ILE A 73 7.21 7.80 12.24
N VAL A 74 5.99 7.29 12.02
CA VAL A 74 5.15 6.79 13.12
C VAL A 74 5.83 5.60 13.82
N ALA A 75 6.39 4.66 13.06
CA ALA A 75 7.15 3.54 13.59
C ALA A 75 8.37 4.02 14.40
N PHE A 76 9.12 5.01 13.90
CA PHE A 76 10.24 5.60 14.63
C PHE A 76 9.80 6.24 15.95
N LEU A 77 8.74 7.07 15.93
CA LEU A 77 8.21 7.72 17.12
C LEU A 77 7.64 6.71 18.13
N ALA A 78 7.04 5.63 17.64
CA ALA A 78 6.53 4.53 18.45
C ALA A 78 7.63 3.58 18.96
N ARG A 79 8.91 3.83 18.63
CA ARG A 79 10.06 2.93 18.93
C ARG A 79 9.87 1.51 18.38
N GLY A 80 9.18 1.39 17.25
CA GLY A 80 9.01 0.14 16.53
C GLY A 80 10.18 -0.17 15.60
N GLU A 81 10.13 -1.36 14.99
CA GLU A 81 11.13 -1.83 14.03
C GLU A 81 11.05 -1.07 12.71
N MET A 82 11.85 0.01 12.58
CA MET A 82 11.90 0.83 11.36
C MET A 82 12.26 0.02 10.11
N ALA A 83 13.19 -0.93 10.23
CA ALA A 83 13.61 -1.75 9.11
C ALA A 83 12.46 -2.62 8.57
N LEU A 84 11.58 -3.11 9.46
CA LEU A 84 10.36 -3.82 9.06
C LEU A 84 9.35 -2.88 8.40
N SER A 85 9.14 -1.67 8.94
CA SER A 85 8.24 -0.67 8.34
C SER A 85 8.67 -0.26 6.92
N ILE A 86 9.97 -0.05 6.72
CA ILE A 86 10.54 0.31 5.42
C ILE A 86 10.39 -0.87 4.44
N LEU A 87 10.70 -2.10 4.87
CA LEU A 87 10.54 -3.29 4.05
C LEU A 87 9.07 -3.54 3.67
N MET A 88 8.13 -3.36 4.60
CA MET A 88 6.69 -3.45 4.33
C MET A 88 6.23 -2.39 3.34
N THR A 89 6.70 -1.15 3.51
CA THR A 89 6.38 -0.04 2.60
C THR A 89 6.91 -0.32 1.19
N ALA A 90 8.15 -0.77 1.05
CA ALA A 90 8.73 -1.13 -0.24
C ALA A 90 8.01 -2.32 -0.89
N SER A 91 7.76 -3.38 -0.12
CA SER A 91 7.10 -4.59 -0.61
C SER A 91 5.67 -4.32 -1.05
N SER A 92 4.90 -3.56 -0.26
CA SER A 92 3.53 -3.14 -0.64
C SER A 92 3.57 -2.23 -1.86
N THR A 93 4.50 -1.28 -1.95
CA THR A 93 4.64 -0.41 -3.12
C THR A 93 4.86 -1.22 -4.41
N LEU A 94 5.67 -2.27 -4.37
CA LEU A 94 5.83 -3.19 -5.51
C LEU A 94 4.56 -4.00 -5.78
N ALA A 95 3.91 -4.53 -4.73
CA ALA A 95 2.68 -5.30 -4.88
C ALA A 95 1.50 -4.47 -5.40
N ALA A 96 1.46 -3.17 -5.09
CA ALA A 96 0.40 -2.23 -5.48
C ALA A 96 0.23 -2.13 -7.00
N VAL A 97 1.29 -2.35 -7.77
CA VAL A 97 1.23 -2.38 -9.23
C VAL A 97 0.12 -3.32 -9.71
N VAL A 98 -0.03 -4.48 -9.07
CA VAL A 98 -1.07 -5.47 -9.42
C VAL A 98 -2.25 -5.40 -8.45
N ALA A 99 -1.98 -5.24 -7.16
CA ALA A 99 -3.02 -5.29 -6.13
C ALA A 99 -3.99 -4.11 -6.22
N THR A 100 -3.50 -2.89 -6.44
CA THR A 100 -4.35 -1.69 -6.53
C THR A 100 -5.38 -1.78 -7.66
N PRO A 101 -5.02 -2.06 -8.93
CA PRO A 101 -6.01 -2.20 -10.00
C PRO A 101 -6.92 -3.42 -9.79
N ALA A 102 -6.41 -4.55 -9.28
CA ALA A 102 -7.22 -5.75 -9.05
C ALA A 102 -8.30 -5.53 -7.98
N ILE A 103 -7.92 -4.96 -6.83
CA ILE A 103 -8.83 -4.69 -5.72
C ILE A 103 -9.81 -3.57 -6.10
N THR A 104 -9.34 -2.52 -6.78
CA THR A 104 -10.22 -1.45 -7.28
C THR A 104 -11.23 -2.01 -8.26
N ALA A 105 -10.82 -2.85 -9.21
CA ALA A 105 -11.75 -3.48 -10.14
C ALA A 105 -12.78 -4.37 -9.43
N ALA A 106 -12.37 -5.11 -8.39
CA ALA A 106 -13.27 -5.94 -7.60
C ALA A 106 -14.31 -5.13 -6.79
N LEU A 107 -13.91 -3.97 -6.25
CA LEU A 107 -14.77 -3.15 -5.39
C LEU A 107 -15.61 -2.11 -6.16
N ALA A 108 -15.07 -1.56 -7.25
CA ALA A 108 -15.67 -0.47 -8.03
C ALA A 108 -16.18 -0.91 -9.41
N GLY A 109 -15.76 -2.07 -9.93
CA GLY A 109 -16.14 -2.54 -11.26
C GLY A 109 -17.63 -2.82 -11.44
N THR A 110 -18.38 -2.97 -10.35
CA THR A 110 -19.85 -3.07 -10.38
C THR A 110 -20.56 -1.72 -10.42
N LEU A 111 -19.84 -0.62 -10.14
CA LEU A 111 -20.39 0.74 -10.02
C LEU A 111 -20.03 1.62 -11.23
N VAL A 112 -18.82 1.46 -11.79
CA VAL A 112 -18.30 2.22 -12.93
C VAL A 112 -17.34 1.32 -13.71
N PRO A 113 -17.28 1.39 -15.06
CA PRO A 113 -16.23 0.71 -15.81
C PRO A 113 -14.85 1.24 -15.38
N VAL A 114 -14.10 0.42 -14.64
CA VAL A 114 -12.74 0.73 -14.19
C VAL A 114 -11.74 0.24 -15.25
N ASP A 115 -10.96 1.15 -15.82
CA ASP A 115 -9.86 0.78 -16.71
C ASP A 115 -8.66 0.27 -15.90
N ALA A 116 -8.70 -1.02 -15.57
CA ALA A 116 -7.64 -1.70 -14.82
C ALA A 116 -6.28 -1.63 -15.53
N ARG A 117 -6.26 -1.58 -16.87
CA ARG A 117 -5.01 -1.50 -17.65
C ARG A 117 -4.42 -0.10 -17.60
N GLY A 118 -5.26 0.94 -17.68
CA GLY A 118 -4.87 2.33 -17.44
C GLY A 118 -4.29 2.52 -16.03
N LEU A 119 -4.98 2.01 -15.00
CA LEU A 119 -4.49 2.08 -13.61
C LEU A 119 -3.17 1.36 -13.41
N LEU A 120 -2.96 0.19 -14.03
CA LEU A 120 -1.70 -0.53 -14.00
C LEU A 120 -0.56 0.32 -14.61
N LEU A 121 -0.77 0.88 -15.81
CA LEU A 121 0.23 1.69 -16.50
C LEU A 121 0.56 2.98 -15.74
N SER A 122 -0.45 3.67 -15.20
CA SER A 122 -0.25 4.85 -14.37
C SER A 122 0.47 4.50 -13.06
N THR A 123 0.12 3.38 -12.42
CA THR A 123 0.81 2.94 -11.20
C THR A 123 2.26 2.60 -11.50
N LEU A 124 2.56 1.87 -12.58
CA LEU A 124 3.93 1.61 -13.03
C LEU A 124 4.73 2.91 -13.25
N GLN A 125 4.15 3.88 -13.96
CA GLN A 125 4.82 5.16 -14.25
C GLN A 125 5.06 6.02 -13.01
N VAL A 126 4.10 6.07 -12.08
CA VAL A 126 4.20 6.92 -10.89
C VAL A 126 5.05 6.26 -9.80
N VAL A 127 5.10 4.93 -9.75
CA VAL A 127 5.75 4.19 -8.66
C VAL A 127 7.15 3.69 -9.01
N LEU A 128 7.40 3.23 -10.25
CA LEU A 128 8.71 2.64 -10.63
C LEU A 128 9.64 3.58 -11.38
N LEU A 129 9.10 4.63 -12.01
CA LEU A 129 9.84 5.55 -12.88
C LEU A 129 10.54 6.72 -12.15
N PRO A 130 10.05 7.26 -11.01
CA PRO A 130 10.82 8.21 -10.22
C PRO A 130 11.91 7.53 -9.39
#